data_AF-A0A0K2AZ93-F1
#
_entry.id   AF-A0A0K2AZ93-F1
#
_cell.length_a   1.000
_cell.length_b   1.000
_cell.length_c   1.000
_cell.angle_alpha   90.00
_cell.angle_beta   90.00
_cell.angle_gamma   90.00
#
_symmetry.space_group_name_H-M   'P 1'
#
loop_
_entity.id
_entity.type
_entity.pdbx_description
1 polymer ?
#
loop_
_entity_poly.entity_id
_entity_poly.type
_entity_poly.pdbx_seq_one_letter_code
_entity_poly.pdbx_strand_id
1 'polypeptide(L)'
;MYAKTRTYAGEINARVDDSDLDFDGLADLFVRTPGGTAYEYYSLGDRSPYLADRLSLGDWGGLSLVRQADLDRDHYQDYVYRTPDGVLHRFAFNGDDRYESTRVGGGWNVMNDIRVPGDLSGDALPDLVAKDKDGVLWLYPGKGDGLFGTRVRIGGGWAKYTITGKGDYNRDGRADLLARDGSGVLWLYPGTGKASPALGSRVRVGGGWSAYNAFATAGDLTGDGRPDLLARDTSGVLWLYKGTGGTGTATFKARIRVGGGWGAFNLFG
;
A
#
# COMPACT_ATOMS: atom_id res chain seq x y z
N MET A 1 -15.01 13.86 -46.57
CA MET A 1 -15.30 12.81 -45.57
C MET A 1 -14.35 13.06 -44.39
N TYR A 2 -14.84 13.66 -43.30
CA TYR A 2 -13.99 13.93 -42.14
C TYR A 2 -14.07 12.74 -41.19
N ALA A 3 -12.96 12.02 -41.04
CA ALA A 3 -12.84 10.95 -40.06
C ALA A 3 -12.74 11.58 -38.66
N LYS A 4 -13.67 11.20 -37.79
CA LYS A 4 -13.68 11.56 -36.37
C LYS A 4 -12.48 10.88 -35.72
N THR A 5 -11.42 11.62 -35.44
CA THR A 5 -10.33 11.14 -34.57
C THR A 5 -10.93 10.93 -33.19
N ARG A 6 -11.07 9.66 -32.79
CA ARG A 6 -11.30 9.32 -31.39
C ARG A 6 -10.05 9.77 -30.65
N THR A 7 -10.23 10.63 -29.65
CA THR A 7 -9.20 10.94 -28.67
C THR A 7 -8.72 9.60 -28.11
N TYR A 8 -7.47 9.26 -28.43
CA TYR A 8 -6.74 8.25 -27.68
C TYR A 8 -6.52 8.85 -26.30
N ALA A 9 -7.43 8.58 -25.37
CA ALA A 9 -7.03 8.53 -23.98
C ALA A 9 -6.09 7.33 -23.93
N GLY A 10 -4.78 7.58 -23.88
CA GLY A 10 -3.87 6.51 -23.51
C GLY A 10 -4.41 5.86 -22.25
N GLU A 11 -4.27 4.54 -22.15
CA GLU A 11 -4.47 3.85 -20.88
C GLU A 11 -3.62 4.62 -19.86
N ILE A 12 -4.28 5.50 -19.10
CA ILE A 12 -3.79 5.94 -17.81
C ILE A 12 -3.91 4.67 -17.00
N ASN A 13 -2.88 3.82 -17.11
CA ASN A 13 -2.62 2.79 -16.11
C ASN A 13 -2.86 3.51 -14.78
N ALA A 14 -3.67 2.93 -13.90
CA ALA A 14 -3.69 3.36 -12.51
C ALA A 14 -2.21 3.50 -12.14
N ARG A 15 -1.76 4.75 -11.89
CA ARG A 15 -0.39 4.94 -11.46
C ARG A 15 -0.27 4.04 -10.25
N VAL A 16 0.69 3.13 -10.31
CA VAL A 16 1.14 2.56 -9.05
C VAL A 16 1.64 3.79 -8.31
N ASP A 17 0.94 4.20 -7.25
CA ASP A 17 1.33 5.36 -6.45
C ASP A 17 2.63 4.95 -5.75
N ASP A 18 3.72 4.92 -6.51
CA ASP A 18 4.95 4.26 -6.14
C ASP A 18 5.62 5.01 -5.02
N SER A 19 6.17 4.25 -4.08
CA SER A 19 6.91 4.81 -2.97
C SER A 19 8.32 5.23 -3.31
N ASP A 20 8.45 6.03 -4.35
CA ASP A 20 9.72 6.55 -4.84
C ASP A 20 10.25 7.62 -3.88
N LEU A 21 11.15 7.21 -2.97
CA LEU A 21 11.71 8.03 -1.91
C LEU A 21 13.03 8.68 -2.33
N ASP A 22 13.76 8.09 -3.27
CA ASP A 22 15.00 8.64 -3.82
C ASP A 22 14.89 9.22 -5.25
N PHE A 23 13.68 9.23 -5.80
CA PHE A 23 13.32 9.80 -7.11
C PHE A 23 13.96 9.06 -8.30
N ASP A 24 14.19 7.75 -8.15
CA ASP A 24 14.74 6.89 -9.19
C ASP A 24 13.67 6.20 -10.05
N GLY A 25 12.39 6.39 -9.71
CA GLY A 25 11.22 5.84 -10.39
C GLY A 25 10.84 4.43 -9.94
N LEU A 26 11.40 3.93 -8.83
CA LEU A 26 11.06 2.66 -8.23
C LEU A 26 10.39 2.86 -6.88
N ALA A 27 9.55 1.91 -6.47
CA ALA A 27 9.00 1.95 -5.12
C ALA A 27 10.04 1.52 -4.08
N ASP A 28 10.19 2.32 -3.03
CA ASP A 28 11.10 2.12 -1.91
C ASP A 28 10.37 1.79 -0.62
N LEU A 29 11.10 1.21 0.33
CA LEU A 29 10.54 0.69 1.56
C LEU A 29 10.85 1.55 2.77
N PHE A 30 9.80 2.04 3.43
CA PHE A 30 9.89 2.54 4.79
C PHE A 30 9.78 1.41 5.82
N VAL A 31 10.65 1.42 6.83
CA VAL A 31 10.56 0.55 8.00
C VAL A 31 10.89 1.29 9.30
N ARG A 32 10.38 0.79 10.42
CA ARG A 32 10.73 1.31 11.75
C ARG A 32 11.04 0.19 12.74
N THR A 33 12.05 0.42 13.55
CA THR A 33 12.42 -0.43 14.69
C THR A 33 11.43 -0.29 15.85
N PRO A 34 11.38 -1.24 16.79
CA PRO A 34 10.63 -1.08 18.05
C PRO A 34 11.04 0.14 18.87
N GLY A 35 12.31 0.55 18.79
CA GLY A 35 12.85 1.70 19.51
C GLY A 35 12.46 3.05 18.92
N GLY A 36 11.73 3.08 17.81
CA GLY A 36 11.27 4.32 17.17
C GLY A 36 12.10 4.73 15.96
N THR A 37 13.36 4.29 15.83
CA THR A 37 14.19 4.68 14.68
C THR A 37 13.61 4.15 13.37
N ALA A 38 13.33 5.06 12.44
CA ALA A 38 12.85 4.77 11.09
C ALA A 38 13.96 4.84 10.05
N TYR A 39 13.76 4.08 8.97
CA TYR A 39 14.68 3.98 7.85
C TYR A 39 13.92 3.89 6.54
N GLU A 40 14.57 4.39 5.50
CA GLU A 40 14.22 4.17 4.10
C GLU A 40 15.24 3.22 3.49
N TYR A 41 14.75 2.31 2.67
CA TYR A 41 15.53 1.31 1.94
C TYR A 41 15.15 1.39 0.47
N TYR A 42 16.12 1.73 -0.38
CA TYR A 42 15.85 1.99 -1.79
C TYR A 42 15.83 0.72 -2.62
N SER A 43 14.94 0.63 -3.59
CA SER A 43 14.91 -0.48 -4.52
C SER A 43 16.02 -0.37 -5.55
N LEU A 44 16.40 -1.51 -6.12
CA LEU A 44 17.30 -1.57 -7.27
C LEU A 44 16.57 -2.05 -8.53
N GLY A 45 15.26 -2.24 -8.45
CA GLY A 45 14.45 -2.73 -9.54
C GLY A 45 14.77 -4.19 -9.84
N ASP A 46 14.56 -4.60 -11.08
CA ASP A 46 14.95 -5.93 -11.54
C ASP A 46 16.48 -6.17 -11.63
N ARG A 47 17.30 -5.16 -11.32
CA ARG A 47 18.76 -5.33 -11.25
C ARG A 47 19.19 -6.17 -10.06
N SER A 48 18.40 -6.17 -8.98
CA SER A 48 18.74 -6.88 -7.75
C SER A 48 17.52 -7.06 -6.85
N PRO A 49 17.32 -8.24 -6.24
CA PRO A 49 16.26 -8.42 -5.25
C PRO A 49 16.61 -7.81 -3.87
N TYR A 50 17.84 -7.30 -3.70
CA TYR A 50 18.26 -6.60 -2.49
C TYR A 50 17.84 -5.14 -2.55
N LEU A 51 17.49 -4.60 -1.39
CA LEU A 51 17.34 -3.16 -1.19
C LEU A 51 18.72 -2.54 -0.94
N ALA A 52 18.94 -1.35 -1.49
CA ALA A 52 20.20 -0.62 -1.51
C ALA A 52 20.43 0.19 -0.23
N ASP A 53 20.91 1.42 -0.38
CA ASP A 53 21.28 2.32 0.68
C ASP A 53 20.15 2.48 1.70
N ARG A 54 20.59 2.67 2.94
CA ARG A 54 19.71 2.85 4.08
C ARG A 54 19.86 4.25 4.62
N LEU A 55 18.84 5.08 4.45
CA LEU A 55 18.76 6.39 5.08
C LEU A 55 18.09 6.27 6.45
N SER A 56 18.66 6.90 7.47
CA SER A 56 18.03 6.99 8.80
C SER A 56 17.18 8.24 8.88
N LEU A 57 15.89 8.08 9.13
CA LEU A 57 14.94 9.18 9.30
C LEU A 57 14.83 9.69 10.75
N GLY A 58 15.62 9.11 11.66
CA GLY A 58 15.60 9.48 13.06
C GLY A 58 14.42 8.85 13.81
N ASP A 59 13.94 9.52 14.86
CA ASP A 59 12.95 8.97 15.78
C ASP A 59 11.51 9.16 15.29
N TRP A 60 10.85 8.04 15.03
CA TRP A 60 9.42 7.88 14.71
C TRP A 60 8.72 7.06 15.80
N GLY A 61 9.25 7.11 17.02
CA GLY A 61 8.72 6.49 18.22
C GLY A 61 7.32 6.98 18.57
N GLY A 62 6.56 6.15 19.28
CA GLY A 62 5.17 6.44 19.66
C GLY A 62 4.15 6.31 18.54
N LEU A 63 4.53 6.42 17.26
CA LEU A 63 3.57 6.25 16.16
C LEU A 63 3.01 4.82 16.13
N SER A 64 1.69 4.70 16.09
CA SER A 64 0.98 3.42 16.07
C SER A 64 0.76 2.87 14.66
N LEU A 65 0.99 3.70 13.64
CA LEU A 65 0.81 3.41 12.23
C LEU A 65 1.64 4.40 11.41
N VAL A 66 2.24 3.92 10.32
CA VAL A 66 2.81 4.72 9.23
C VAL A 66 2.47 3.98 7.93
N ARG A 67 2.02 4.67 6.90
CA ARG A 67 1.75 4.13 5.56
C ARG A 67 2.37 5.02 4.51
N GLN A 68 2.96 4.43 3.50
CA GLN A 68 3.47 5.14 2.34
C GLN A 68 2.38 5.28 1.27
N ALA A 69 2.02 6.51 0.92
CA ALA A 69 1.29 6.84 -0.31
C ALA A 69 1.61 8.26 -0.78
N ASP A 70 1.38 8.60 -2.04
CA ASP A 70 1.26 9.99 -2.49
C ASP A 70 -0.23 10.33 -2.38
N LEU A 71 -0.65 11.22 -1.46
CA LEU A 71 -2.08 11.48 -1.19
C LEU A 71 -2.64 12.71 -1.91
N ASP A 72 -1.80 13.62 -2.38
CA ASP A 72 -2.21 14.82 -3.12
C ASP A 72 -1.71 14.85 -4.58
N ARG A 73 -1.09 13.76 -5.02
CA ARG A 73 -0.68 13.52 -6.41
C ARG A 73 0.37 14.51 -6.89
N ASP A 74 1.18 15.02 -5.97
CA ASP A 74 2.29 15.91 -6.30
C ASP A 74 3.52 15.14 -6.80
N HIS A 75 3.43 13.81 -6.89
CA HIS A 75 4.49 12.86 -7.25
C HIS A 75 5.55 12.66 -6.18
N TYR A 76 5.40 13.28 -5.02
CA TYR A 76 6.25 13.06 -3.88
C TYR A 76 5.58 12.07 -2.93
N GLN A 77 6.39 11.20 -2.36
CA GLN A 77 5.92 10.19 -1.44
C GLN A 77 5.53 10.86 -0.09
N ASP A 78 4.26 10.72 0.32
CA ASP A 78 3.76 11.18 1.63
C ASP A 78 3.72 10.04 2.66
N TYR A 79 3.52 10.38 3.92
CA TYR A 79 3.15 9.39 4.93
C TYR A 79 1.78 9.67 5.52
N VAL A 80 1.03 8.61 5.77
CA VAL A 80 -0.09 8.63 6.71
C VAL A 80 0.37 8.03 8.01
N TYR A 81 0.38 8.80 9.10
CA TYR A 81 0.72 8.26 10.42
C TYR A 81 -0.38 8.49 11.44
N ARG A 82 -0.41 7.63 12.47
CA ARG A 82 -1.33 7.75 13.60
C ARG A 82 -0.60 7.84 14.92
N THR A 83 -0.85 8.91 15.66
CA THR A 83 -0.34 9.11 17.03
C THR A 83 -0.99 8.12 18.02
N PRO A 84 -0.39 7.86 19.20
CA PRO A 84 -0.96 6.95 20.21
C PRO A 84 -2.40 7.29 20.65
N ASP A 85 -2.72 8.58 20.74
CA ASP A 85 -4.03 9.11 21.13
C ASP A 85 -5.07 9.03 19.99
N GLY A 86 -4.68 8.50 18.82
CA GLY A 86 -5.59 8.17 17.74
C GLY A 86 -5.89 9.34 16.82
N VAL A 87 -4.96 10.28 16.68
CA VAL A 87 -5.02 11.34 15.68
C VAL A 87 -4.29 10.85 14.43
N LEU A 88 -4.96 10.93 13.28
CA LEU A 88 -4.37 10.63 11.99
C LEU A 88 -3.84 11.92 11.37
N HIS A 89 -2.64 11.84 10.83
CA HIS A 89 -1.96 12.93 10.13
C HIS A 89 -1.51 12.46 8.76
N ARG A 90 -1.50 13.40 7.82
CA ARG A 90 -0.68 13.35 6.61
C ARG A 90 0.67 14.01 6.92
N PHE A 91 1.74 13.48 6.37
CA PHE A 91 3.09 14.03 6.43
C PHE A 91 3.64 14.10 5.01
N ALA A 92 3.61 15.29 4.44
CA ALA A 92 3.75 15.51 3.01
C ALA A 92 5.08 16.12 2.65
N PHE A 93 5.81 15.58 1.67
CA PHE A 93 7.01 16.24 1.18
C PHE A 93 6.66 17.22 0.07
N ASN A 94 6.99 18.50 0.23
CA ASN A 94 6.59 19.54 -0.71
C ASN A 94 7.51 19.71 -1.94
N GLY A 95 8.45 18.78 -2.16
CA GLY A 95 9.41 18.82 -3.26
C GLY A 95 10.62 19.74 -3.06
N ASP A 96 10.57 20.69 -2.12
CA ASP A 96 11.54 21.79 -2.06
C ASP A 96 12.47 21.78 -0.82
N ASP A 97 12.11 21.09 0.29
CA ASP A 97 13.02 20.70 1.40
C ASP A 97 12.29 20.37 2.72
N ARG A 98 10.96 20.42 2.79
CA ARG A 98 10.26 20.18 4.07
C ARG A 98 9.12 19.19 3.96
N TYR A 99 8.97 18.43 5.05
CA TYR A 99 7.76 17.70 5.30
C TYR A 99 6.75 18.54 6.09
N GLU A 100 5.50 18.56 5.65
CA GLU A 100 4.39 19.24 6.32
C GLU A 100 3.47 18.22 7.00
N SER A 101 3.30 18.34 8.32
CA SER A 101 2.30 17.54 9.05
C SER A 101 0.95 18.25 9.07
N THR A 102 -0.03 17.64 8.42
CA THR A 102 -1.40 18.12 8.39
C THR A 102 -2.31 17.14 9.12
N ARG A 103 -3.10 17.66 10.07
CA ARG A 103 -4.03 16.86 10.86
C ARG A 103 -5.24 16.46 10.01
N VAL A 104 -5.41 15.16 9.78
CA VAL A 104 -6.62 14.60 9.13
C VAL A 104 -7.79 14.59 10.11
N GLY A 105 -7.57 14.15 11.36
CA GLY A 105 -8.62 14.14 12.38
C GLY A 105 -8.31 13.24 13.58
N GLY A 106 -9.13 13.32 14.63
CA GLY A 106 -9.04 12.47 15.83
C GLY A 106 -10.00 11.27 15.79
N GLY A 107 -9.87 10.37 16.76
CA GLY A 107 -10.78 9.22 16.94
C GLY A 107 -10.44 7.98 16.10
N TRP A 108 -9.32 7.98 15.38
CA TRP A 108 -8.89 6.86 14.53
C TRP A 108 -8.47 5.61 15.30
N ASN A 109 -8.44 5.67 16.63
CA ASN A 109 -8.26 4.49 17.49
C ASN A 109 -9.41 3.49 17.40
N VAL A 110 -10.56 3.86 16.81
CA VAL A 110 -11.63 2.91 16.49
C VAL A 110 -11.29 1.98 15.32
N MET A 111 -10.29 2.35 14.50
CA MET A 111 -9.78 1.55 13.40
C MET A 111 -8.58 0.74 13.84
N ASN A 112 -8.55 -0.57 13.57
CA ASN A 112 -7.43 -1.45 13.93
C ASN A 112 -6.51 -1.77 12.75
N ASP A 113 -6.92 -1.45 11.52
CA ASP A 113 -6.09 -1.56 10.32
C ASP A 113 -6.42 -0.38 9.38
N ILE A 114 -5.40 0.28 8.84
CA ILE A 114 -5.51 1.39 7.89
C ILE A 114 -4.54 1.11 6.74
N ARG A 115 -5.01 1.27 5.51
CA ARG A 115 -4.28 1.05 4.25
C ARG A 115 -4.57 2.17 3.26
N VAL A 116 -3.64 2.38 2.34
CA VAL A 116 -3.78 3.33 1.24
C VAL A 116 -3.52 2.58 -0.06
N PRO A 117 -4.53 1.90 -0.62
CA PRO A 117 -4.34 1.01 -1.76
C PRO A 117 -4.17 1.74 -3.11
N GLY A 118 -4.40 3.05 -3.15
CA GLY A 118 -4.54 3.84 -4.38
C GLY A 118 -6.02 4.20 -4.62
N ASP A 119 -6.39 4.48 -5.87
CA ASP A 119 -7.77 4.83 -6.26
C ASP A 119 -8.68 3.60 -6.36
N LEU A 120 -9.48 3.35 -5.32
CA LEU A 120 -10.52 2.32 -5.30
C LEU A 120 -11.88 2.87 -5.75
N SER A 121 -12.11 4.16 -5.58
CA SER A 121 -13.38 4.84 -5.81
C SER A 121 -13.63 5.17 -7.29
N GLY A 122 -12.57 5.16 -8.10
CA GLY A 122 -12.55 5.45 -9.54
C GLY A 122 -12.55 6.94 -9.89
N ASP A 123 -12.23 7.81 -8.94
CA ASP A 123 -12.18 9.28 -9.14
C ASP A 123 -10.78 9.80 -9.45
N ALA A 124 -9.83 8.89 -9.68
CA ALA A 124 -8.42 9.14 -9.87
C ALA A 124 -7.74 9.79 -8.66
N LEU A 125 -8.28 9.66 -7.44
CA LEU A 125 -7.65 10.16 -6.23
C LEU A 125 -7.27 8.99 -5.31
N PRO A 126 -6.09 9.03 -4.68
CA PRO A 126 -5.69 8.00 -3.71
C PRO A 126 -6.66 7.92 -2.53
N ASP A 127 -7.19 6.73 -2.28
CA ASP A 127 -8.15 6.48 -1.22
C ASP A 127 -7.51 5.84 0.01
N LEU A 128 -8.17 5.98 1.15
CA LEU A 128 -7.84 5.24 2.37
C LEU A 128 -8.89 4.15 2.63
N VAL A 129 -8.43 2.98 3.06
CA VAL A 129 -9.28 1.90 3.55
C VAL A 129 -8.97 1.65 5.02
N ALA A 130 -10.01 1.62 5.86
CA ALA A 130 -9.86 1.32 7.28
C ALA A 130 -10.82 0.24 7.75
N LYS A 131 -10.31 -0.68 8.56
CA LYS A 131 -11.08 -1.72 9.23
C LYS A 131 -11.30 -1.31 10.68
N ASP A 132 -12.54 -1.34 11.13
CA ASP A 132 -12.87 -1.13 12.53
C ASP A 132 -12.73 -2.40 13.38
N LYS A 133 -12.86 -2.24 14.70
CA LYS A 133 -12.73 -3.35 15.66
C LYS A 133 -13.78 -4.46 15.47
N ASP A 134 -14.93 -4.14 14.89
CA ASP A 134 -16.00 -5.09 14.59
C ASP A 134 -15.79 -5.81 13.25
N GLY A 135 -14.72 -5.46 12.52
CA GLY A 135 -14.40 -6.03 11.22
C GLY A 135 -15.31 -5.52 10.10
N VAL A 136 -15.82 -4.30 10.22
CA VAL A 136 -16.39 -3.57 9.08
C VAL A 136 -15.26 -2.81 8.39
N LEU A 137 -15.22 -2.96 7.06
CA LEU A 137 -14.30 -2.25 6.20
C LEU A 137 -14.98 -1.01 5.63
N TRP A 138 -14.27 0.11 5.69
CA TRP A 138 -14.71 1.42 5.25
C TRP A 138 -13.74 1.96 4.21
N LEU A 139 -14.27 2.49 3.12
CA LEU A 139 -13.55 3.31 2.15
C LEU A 139 -13.65 4.77 2.59
N TYR A 140 -12.56 5.51 2.51
CA TYR A 140 -12.48 6.94 2.72
C TYR A 140 -11.99 7.55 1.41
N PRO A 141 -12.93 8.07 0.57
CA PRO A 141 -12.56 8.63 -0.72
C PRO A 141 -11.55 9.76 -0.56
N GLY A 142 -10.50 9.76 -1.37
CA GLY A 142 -9.52 10.84 -1.42
C GLY A 142 -10.15 12.15 -1.87
N LYS A 143 -9.52 13.28 -1.51
CA LYS A 143 -9.86 14.60 -2.06
C LYS A 143 -8.76 15.17 -2.94
N GLY A 144 -7.62 14.51 -3.02
CA GLY A 144 -6.45 14.98 -3.78
C GLY A 144 -5.72 16.16 -3.12
N ASP A 145 -6.07 16.50 -1.89
CA ASP A 145 -5.42 17.53 -1.07
C ASP A 145 -4.78 16.93 0.20
N GLY A 146 -4.65 15.59 0.24
CA GLY A 146 -4.19 14.87 1.41
C GLY A 146 -5.25 14.56 2.47
N LEU A 147 -6.49 15.02 2.26
CA LEU A 147 -7.63 14.74 3.14
C LEU A 147 -8.62 13.77 2.49
N PHE A 148 -9.59 13.34 3.30
CA PHE A 148 -10.59 12.35 2.90
C PHE A 148 -12.01 12.88 3.00
N GLY A 149 -12.88 12.36 2.13
CA GLY A 149 -14.31 12.59 2.11
C GLY A 149 -15.09 11.79 3.14
N THR A 150 -16.41 11.77 2.97
CA THR A 150 -17.30 10.96 3.82
C THR A 150 -17.06 9.49 3.54
N ARG A 151 -16.83 8.70 4.58
CA ARG A 151 -16.57 7.27 4.43
C ARG A 151 -17.77 6.51 3.85
N VAL A 152 -17.48 5.52 3.02
CA VAL A 152 -18.45 4.59 2.43
C VAL A 152 -18.22 3.20 3.03
N ARG A 153 -19.31 2.51 3.39
CA ARG A 153 -19.21 1.16 3.93
C ARG A 153 -18.93 0.17 2.79
N ILE A 154 -17.80 -0.53 2.86
CA ILE A 154 -17.51 -1.66 1.95
C ILE A 154 -18.29 -2.89 2.40
N GLY A 155 -18.21 -3.25 3.69
CA GLY A 155 -18.95 -4.40 4.23
C GLY A 155 -18.40 -4.94 5.54
N GLY A 156 -19.10 -5.90 6.15
CA GLY A 156 -18.67 -6.59 7.37
C GLY A 156 -17.91 -7.90 7.08
N GLY A 157 -17.45 -8.56 8.15
CA GLY A 157 -16.79 -9.88 8.06
C GLY A 157 -15.28 -9.83 7.80
N TRP A 158 -14.67 -8.65 7.91
CA TRP A 158 -13.24 -8.44 7.68
C TRP A 158 -12.35 -8.75 8.88
N ALA A 159 -12.93 -9.01 10.06
CA ALA A 159 -12.19 -9.33 11.28
C ALA A 159 -11.24 -10.54 11.10
N LYS A 160 -11.63 -11.51 10.27
CA LYS A 160 -10.87 -12.73 9.99
C LYS A 160 -9.69 -12.55 9.02
N TYR A 161 -9.49 -11.35 8.47
CA TYR A 161 -8.44 -11.08 7.50
C TYR A 161 -7.38 -10.13 8.02
N THR A 162 -6.12 -10.42 7.69
CA THR A 162 -5.06 -9.41 7.59
C THR A 162 -5.14 -8.80 6.20
N ILE A 163 -5.44 -7.50 6.10
CA ILE A 163 -5.56 -6.79 4.83
C ILE A 163 -4.17 -6.32 4.40
N THR A 164 -3.92 -6.17 3.10
CA THR A 164 -2.73 -5.55 2.52
C THR A 164 -3.04 -5.16 1.07
N GLY A 165 -2.08 -4.60 0.34
CA GLY A 165 -2.18 -4.30 -1.09
C GLY A 165 -2.07 -2.80 -1.36
N LYS A 166 -1.40 -2.49 -2.47
CA LYS A 166 -1.23 -1.15 -3.02
C LYS A 166 -1.07 -1.28 -4.53
N GLY A 167 -1.92 -0.60 -5.30
CA GLY A 167 -1.92 -0.65 -6.77
C GLY A 167 -2.78 -1.76 -7.38
N ASP A 168 -2.66 -1.88 -8.70
CA ASP A 168 -3.43 -2.78 -9.58
C ASP A 168 -2.70 -4.11 -9.81
N TYR A 169 -3.09 -5.16 -9.06
CA TYR A 169 -2.42 -6.47 -9.12
C TYR A 169 -2.87 -7.33 -10.30
N ASN A 170 -4.05 -7.06 -10.88
CA ASN A 170 -4.64 -7.83 -11.98
C ASN A 170 -4.59 -7.13 -13.35
N ARG A 171 -4.04 -5.92 -13.40
CA ARG A 171 -3.94 -5.06 -14.59
C ARG A 171 -5.28 -4.77 -15.26
N ASP A 172 -6.33 -4.59 -14.46
CA ASP A 172 -7.64 -4.14 -14.96
C ASP A 172 -7.83 -2.62 -14.94
N GLY A 173 -6.79 -1.88 -14.53
CA GLY A 173 -6.73 -0.43 -14.46
C GLY A 173 -7.27 0.14 -13.15
N ARG A 174 -7.44 -0.67 -12.10
CA ARG A 174 -8.04 -0.26 -10.83
C ARG A 174 -7.19 -0.75 -9.65
N ALA A 175 -7.16 0.02 -8.58
CA ALA A 175 -6.49 -0.42 -7.37
C ALA A 175 -7.17 -1.67 -6.79
N ASP A 176 -6.37 -2.58 -6.26
CA ASP A 176 -6.81 -3.85 -5.70
C ASP A 176 -6.48 -3.95 -4.21
N LEU A 177 -7.19 -4.84 -3.51
CA LEU A 177 -6.79 -5.27 -2.17
C LEU A 177 -6.33 -6.72 -2.16
N LEU A 178 -5.39 -7.00 -1.28
CA LEU A 178 -5.00 -8.35 -0.88
C LEU A 178 -5.49 -8.61 0.55
N ALA A 179 -5.91 -9.84 0.84
CA ALA A 179 -6.30 -10.19 2.20
C ALA A 179 -5.97 -11.64 2.52
N ARG A 180 -5.25 -11.86 3.60
CA ARG A 180 -4.93 -13.19 4.12
C ARG A 180 -5.94 -13.60 5.17
N ASP A 181 -6.61 -14.73 5.00
CA ASP A 181 -7.51 -15.28 6.02
C ASP A 181 -6.77 -16.03 7.14
N GLY A 182 -7.49 -16.36 8.20
CA GLY A 182 -6.95 -17.10 9.35
C GLY A 182 -6.42 -18.52 9.03
N SER A 183 -6.75 -19.09 7.86
CA SER A 183 -6.20 -20.38 7.41
C SER A 183 -4.88 -20.22 6.63
N GLY A 184 -4.42 -18.99 6.43
CA GLY A 184 -3.21 -18.69 5.66
C GLY A 184 -3.43 -18.72 4.15
N VAL A 185 -4.67 -18.55 3.67
CA VAL A 185 -4.94 -18.33 2.24
C VAL A 185 -4.91 -16.84 1.94
N LEU A 186 -4.13 -16.44 0.95
CA LEU A 186 -4.15 -15.09 0.39
C LEU A 186 -5.21 -15.01 -0.72
N TRP A 187 -5.98 -13.93 -0.68
CA TRP A 187 -7.02 -13.61 -1.63
C TRP A 187 -6.71 -12.25 -2.27
N LEU A 188 -6.93 -12.17 -3.57
CA LEU A 188 -7.03 -10.90 -4.29
C LEU A 188 -8.49 -10.46 -4.28
N TYR A 189 -8.76 -9.22 -3.95
CA TYR A 189 -10.05 -8.56 -4.03
C TYR A 189 -9.96 -7.48 -5.10
N PRO A 190 -10.45 -7.77 -6.32
CA PRO A 190 -10.40 -6.81 -7.41
C PRO A 190 -11.13 -5.51 -7.07
N GLY A 191 -10.54 -4.37 -7.38
CA GLY A 191 -11.23 -3.09 -7.32
C GLY A 191 -12.34 -2.98 -8.35
N THR A 192 -13.41 -2.25 -8.03
CA THR A 192 -14.47 -1.97 -9.02
C THR A 192 -14.32 -0.59 -9.67
N GLY A 193 -13.42 0.27 -9.16
CA GLY A 193 -13.31 1.67 -9.57
C GLY A 193 -14.61 2.44 -9.28
N LYS A 194 -15.28 2.11 -8.17
CA LYS A 194 -16.53 2.73 -7.72
C LYS A 194 -16.55 2.72 -6.21
N ALA A 195 -16.89 3.82 -5.56
CA ALA A 195 -17.00 3.83 -4.09
C ALA A 195 -17.98 2.78 -3.52
N SER A 196 -19.01 2.39 -4.28
CA SER A 196 -19.94 1.33 -3.88
C SER A 196 -20.51 0.55 -5.08
N PRO A 197 -20.38 -0.79 -5.12
CA PRO A 197 -19.51 -1.61 -4.26
C PRO A 197 -18.04 -1.36 -4.61
N ALA A 198 -17.14 -1.17 -3.63
CA ALA A 198 -15.72 -0.90 -3.87
C ALA A 198 -14.89 -2.09 -4.34
N LEU A 199 -15.30 -3.31 -3.98
CA LEU A 199 -14.56 -4.54 -4.26
C LEU A 199 -15.45 -5.55 -4.96
N GLY A 200 -14.86 -6.27 -5.90
CA GLY A 200 -15.47 -7.38 -6.63
C GLY A 200 -15.37 -8.71 -5.89
N SER A 201 -15.67 -9.79 -6.62
CA SER A 201 -15.53 -11.15 -6.10
C SER A 201 -14.07 -11.52 -5.93
N ARG A 202 -13.71 -11.99 -4.74
CA ARG A 202 -12.32 -12.38 -4.43
C ARG A 202 -11.85 -13.56 -5.26
N VAL A 203 -10.56 -13.55 -5.61
CA VAL A 203 -9.85 -14.61 -6.32
C VAL A 203 -8.80 -15.23 -5.41
N ARG A 204 -8.69 -16.55 -5.38
CA ARG A 204 -7.73 -17.26 -4.51
C ARG A 204 -6.31 -17.18 -5.08
N VAL A 205 -5.41 -16.46 -4.43
CA VAL A 205 -4.00 -16.41 -4.82
C VAL A 205 -3.31 -17.73 -4.45
N GLY A 206 -3.46 -18.20 -3.21
CA GLY A 206 -2.86 -19.46 -2.76
C GLY A 206 -2.86 -19.65 -1.24
N GLY A 207 -2.47 -20.83 -0.78
CA GLY A 207 -2.27 -21.14 0.64
C GLY A 207 -0.83 -20.92 1.11
N GLY A 208 -0.54 -21.20 2.39
CA GLY A 208 0.82 -21.13 2.95
C GLY A 208 1.27 -19.75 3.42
N TRP A 209 0.40 -18.74 3.34
CA TRP A 209 0.71 -17.37 3.75
C TRP A 209 0.75 -17.16 5.26
N SER A 210 0.42 -18.18 6.05
CA SER A 210 0.69 -18.24 7.49
C SER A 210 2.18 -18.30 7.82
N ALA A 211 3.06 -18.57 6.83
CA ALA A 211 4.51 -18.45 7.00
C ALA A 211 4.98 -17.01 7.26
N TYR A 212 4.15 -16.01 6.96
CA TYR A 212 4.48 -14.58 7.03
C TYR A 212 3.85 -13.90 8.24
N ASN A 213 4.57 -12.98 8.89
CA ASN A 213 4.05 -12.22 10.03
C ASN A 213 3.96 -10.71 9.78
N ALA A 214 4.49 -10.23 8.66
CA ALA A 214 4.32 -8.85 8.21
C ALA A 214 4.27 -8.79 6.66
N PHE A 215 3.54 -7.81 6.15
CA PHE A 215 3.47 -7.44 4.75
C PHE A 215 3.83 -5.97 4.61
N ALA A 216 4.54 -5.62 3.54
CA ALA A 216 4.83 -4.25 3.15
C ALA A 216 4.45 -4.06 1.68
N THR A 217 3.81 -2.94 1.38
CA THR A 217 3.24 -2.66 0.05
C THR A 217 3.74 -1.30 -0.40
N ALA A 218 4.99 -1.28 -0.86
CA ALA A 218 5.65 -0.08 -1.36
C ALA A 218 5.08 0.35 -2.73
N GLY A 219 4.72 -0.61 -3.59
CA GLY A 219 4.33 -0.35 -4.98
C GLY A 219 5.11 -1.26 -5.91
N ASP A 220 5.52 -0.74 -7.07
CA ASP A 220 6.37 -1.43 -8.03
C ASP A 220 7.85 -1.32 -7.64
N LEU A 221 8.32 -2.30 -6.87
CA LEU A 221 9.73 -2.39 -6.46
C LEU A 221 10.61 -2.77 -7.64
N THR A 222 10.06 -3.29 -8.74
CA THR A 222 10.85 -3.85 -9.83
C THR A 222 10.98 -2.96 -11.05
N GLY A 223 10.16 -1.92 -11.14
CA GLY A 223 10.08 -0.98 -12.27
C GLY A 223 9.44 -1.61 -13.51
N ASP A 224 8.62 -2.66 -13.34
CA ASP A 224 7.99 -3.37 -14.46
C ASP A 224 6.52 -2.95 -14.75
N GLY A 225 6.08 -1.90 -14.07
CA GLY A 225 4.76 -1.29 -14.13
C GLY A 225 3.68 -2.12 -13.42
N ARG A 226 4.05 -2.93 -12.43
CA ARG A 226 3.12 -3.75 -11.65
C ARG A 226 3.48 -3.70 -10.17
N PRO A 227 2.48 -3.62 -9.28
CA PRO A 227 2.74 -3.64 -7.85
C PRO A 227 3.27 -4.99 -7.40
N ASP A 228 4.26 -4.92 -6.51
CA ASP A 228 4.88 -6.06 -5.86
C ASP A 228 4.36 -6.22 -4.43
N LEU A 229 4.76 -7.33 -3.79
CA LEU A 229 4.50 -7.56 -2.37
C LEU A 229 5.77 -8.00 -1.66
N LEU A 230 6.11 -7.29 -0.59
CA LEU A 230 7.12 -7.73 0.36
C LEU A 230 6.44 -8.44 1.53
N ALA A 231 6.99 -9.60 1.90
CA ALA A 231 6.46 -10.41 3.00
C ALA A 231 7.60 -10.90 3.90
N ARG A 232 7.51 -10.60 5.19
CA ARG A 232 8.48 -11.05 6.18
C ARG A 232 8.00 -12.33 6.84
N ASP A 233 8.83 -13.36 6.81
CA ASP A 233 8.54 -14.62 7.49
C ASP A 233 8.80 -14.54 9.00
N THR A 234 8.36 -15.56 9.73
CA THR A 234 8.53 -15.64 11.19
C THR A 234 9.97 -15.74 11.66
N SER A 235 10.91 -16.09 10.77
CA SER A 235 12.35 -16.10 11.05
C SER A 235 13.03 -14.74 10.79
N GLY A 236 12.26 -13.73 10.34
CA GLY A 236 12.78 -12.40 10.05
C GLY A 236 13.46 -12.30 8.69
N VAL A 237 13.19 -13.23 7.76
CA VAL A 237 13.62 -13.10 6.37
C VAL A 237 12.56 -12.35 5.57
N LEU A 238 12.97 -11.35 4.81
CA LEU A 238 12.12 -10.63 3.88
C LEU A 238 12.16 -11.29 2.50
N TRP A 239 10.99 -11.44 1.90
CA TRP A 239 10.79 -12.06 0.60
C TRP A 239 10.06 -11.09 -0.33
N LEU A 240 10.51 -11.02 -1.58
CA LEU A 240 9.86 -10.30 -2.66
C LEU A 240 8.97 -11.24 -3.48
N TYR A 241 7.72 -10.83 -3.66
CA TYR A 241 6.76 -11.45 -4.56
C TYR A 241 6.49 -10.50 -5.71
N LYS A 242 7.11 -10.79 -6.87
CA LYS A 242 6.93 -9.96 -8.07
C LYS A 242 5.53 -10.10 -8.63
N GLY A 243 4.84 -8.99 -8.84
CA GLY A 243 3.55 -8.93 -9.51
C GLY A 243 3.65 -9.44 -10.95
N THR A 244 2.58 -10.04 -11.46
CA THR A 244 2.52 -10.44 -12.89
C THR A 244 1.44 -9.71 -13.68
N GLY A 245 0.48 -9.09 -12.99
CA GLY A 245 -0.78 -8.64 -13.59
C GLY A 245 -1.77 -9.77 -13.82
N GLY A 246 -1.49 -10.98 -13.35
CA GLY A 246 -2.38 -12.12 -13.41
C GLY A 246 -3.28 -12.23 -12.18
N THR A 247 -4.24 -13.14 -12.24
CA THR A 247 -5.09 -13.47 -11.09
C THR A 247 -4.86 -14.90 -10.61
N GLY A 248 -5.31 -15.19 -9.39
CA GLY A 248 -5.20 -16.51 -8.80
C GLY A 248 -3.75 -16.93 -8.52
N THR A 249 -3.39 -18.17 -8.83
CA THR A 249 -2.02 -18.67 -8.62
C THR A 249 -0.98 -17.95 -9.49
N ALA A 250 -1.41 -17.19 -10.49
CA ALA A 250 -0.54 -16.41 -11.34
C ALA A 250 -0.27 -15.01 -10.79
N THR A 251 -0.97 -14.51 -9.75
CA THR A 251 -0.83 -13.13 -9.25
C THR A 251 0.61 -12.73 -8.93
N PHE A 252 1.40 -13.67 -8.41
CA PHE A 252 2.82 -13.45 -8.15
C PHE A 252 3.71 -14.51 -8.80
N LYS A 253 4.95 -14.13 -9.12
CA LYS A 253 6.03 -15.07 -9.41
C LYS A 253 6.44 -15.84 -8.15
N ALA A 254 7.33 -16.82 -8.33
CA ALA A 254 8.00 -17.46 -7.20
C ALA A 254 8.74 -16.41 -6.35
N ARG A 255 8.66 -16.56 -5.03
CA ARG A 255 9.27 -15.62 -4.09
C ARG A 255 10.79 -15.57 -4.25
N ILE A 256 11.36 -14.39 -4.12
CA ILE A 256 12.80 -14.17 -4.12
C ILE A 256 13.23 -13.71 -2.72
N ARG A 257 14.35 -14.23 -2.22
CA ARG A 257 14.86 -13.83 -0.90
C ARG A 257 15.52 -12.46 -1.01
N VAL A 258 15.00 -11.48 -0.28
CA VAL A 258 15.63 -10.16 -0.12
C VAL A 258 16.76 -10.27 0.90
N GLY A 259 16.50 -10.80 2.10
CA GLY A 259 17.55 -10.92 3.12
C GLY A 259 17.02 -11.32 4.49
N GLY A 260 17.93 -11.60 5.43
CA GLY A 260 17.61 -11.85 6.84
C GLY A 260 17.72 -10.59 7.70
N GLY A 261 17.33 -10.67 8.98
CA GLY A 261 17.49 -9.58 9.96
C GLY A 261 16.31 -8.59 10.00
N TRP A 262 15.32 -8.75 9.13
CA TRP A 262 14.11 -7.92 9.09
C TRP A 262 13.19 -8.12 10.30
N GLY A 263 13.48 -9.10 11.15
CA GLY A 263 12.91 -9.23 12.49
C GLY A 263 13.19 -8.01 13.39
N ALA A 264 14.19 -7.19 13.06
CA ALA A 264 14.54 -5.96 13.78
C ALA A 264 13.50 -4.83 13.64
N PHE A 265 12.58 -4.92 12.67
CA PHE A 265 11.57 -3.90 12.40
C PHE A 265 10.19 -4.36 12.88
N ASN A 266 9.38 -3.45 13.42
CA ASN A 266 8.00 -3.77 13.85
C ASN A 266 6.93 -3.00 13.09
N LEU A 267 7.32 -2.10 12.20
CA LEU A 267 6.43 -1.35 11.34
C LEU A 267 7.03 -1.30 9.94
N PHE A 268 6.17 -1.57 8.96
CA PHE A 268 6.44 -1.46 7.55
C PHE A 268 5.44 -0.45 6.97
N GLY A 269 5.93 0.42 6.08
CA GLY A 269 5.14 1.37 5.32
C GLY A 269 4.12 0.72 4.40
#